data_AF-A0A3G1L1S0-F1
#
_entry.id   AF-A0A3G1L1S0-F1
#
_cell.length_a   1.000
_cell.length_b   1.000
_cell.length_c   1.000
_cell.angle_alpha   90.00
_cell.angle_beta   90.00
_cell.angle_gamma   90.00
#
_symmetry.space_group_name_H-M   'P 1'
#
loop_
_entity.id
_entity.type
_entity.pdbx_description
1 polymer ?
#
loop_
_entity_poly.entity_id
_entity_poly.type
_entity_poly.pdbx_seq_one_letter_code
_entity_poly.pdbx_strand_id
1 'polypeptide(L)'
;MNREEIICDYDLLRQAADEFRRQPGPENAQRVVDCYTGRYLDDLEALWAESARLQCEDGFLEAADALLENYRNSGERAKAMDLLRRCTGLSYHGHRYDT
;
A
#
# COMPACT_ATOMS: atom_id res chain seq x y z
N MET A 1 9.67 -28.20 -15.73
CA MET A 1 8.60 -27.30 -16.22
C MET A 1 8.53 -26.17 -15.21
N ASN A 2 9.19 -25.04 -15.47
CA ASN A 2 9.08 -23.86 -14.61
C ASN A 2 7.68 -23.29 -14.84
N ARG A 3 6.78 -23.55 -13.90
CA ARG A 3 5.48 -22.89 -13.86
C ARG A 3 5.78 -21.46 -13.44
N GLU A 4 5.75 -20.53 -14.38
CA GLU A 4 5.72 -19.10 -14.07
C GLU A 4 4.54 -18.91 -13.11
N GLU A 5 4.83 -18.64 -11.85
CA GLU A 5 3.80 -18.32 -10.87
C GLU A 5 3.14 -17.03 -11.35
N ILE A 6 1.82 -17.04 -11.50
CA ILE A 6 1.05 -15.82 -11.75
C ILE A 6 1.12 -15.02 -10.45
N ILE A 7 2.02 -14.05 -10.41
CA ILE A 7 2.16 -13.14 -9.27
C ILE A 7 1.05 -12.10 -9.38
N CYS A 8 0.15 -12.08 -8.39
CA CYS A 8 -0.90 -11.06 -8.31
C CYS A 8 -0.36 -9.80 -7.61
N ASP A 9 -0.89 -8.63 -7.96
CA ASP A 9 -0.57 -7.36 -7.29
C ASP A 9 -0.80 -7.45 -5.76
N TYR A 10 -1.76 -8.26 -5.33
CA TYR A 10 -2.01 -8.56 -3.92
C TYR A 10 -0.83 -9.29 -3.26
N ASP A 11 -0.24 -10.27 -3.95
CA ASP A 11 0.91 -11.02 -3.44
C ASP A 11 2.16 -10.13 -3.38
N LEU A 12 2.34 -9.24 -4.36
CA LEU A 12 3.41 -8.25 -4.36
C LEU A 12 3.30 -7.30 -3.17
N LEU A 13 2.11 -6.75 -2.92
CA LEU A 13 1.88 -5.89 -1.77
C LEU A 13 2.14 -6.63 -0.46
N ARG A 14 1.62 -7.85 -0.33
CA ARG A 14 1.80 -8.67 0.87
C ARG A 14 3.28 -8.96 1.13
N GLN A 15 4.03 -9.31 0.08
CA GLN A 15 5.47 -9.54 0.18
C GLN A 15 6.22 -8.26 0.59
N ALA A 16 5.89 -7.12 -0.02
CA ALA A 16 6.49 -5.84 0.35
C ALA A 16 6.21 -5.48 1.81
N ALA A 17 4.98 -5.70 2.29
CA ALA A 17 4.59 -5.43 3.67
C ALA A 17 5.30 -6.37 4.65
N ASP A 18 5.46 -7.66 4.32
CA ASP A 18 6.21 -8.61 5.13
C ASP A 18 7.71 -8.25 5.19
N GLU A 19 8.28 -7.80 4.08
CA GLU A 19 9.67 -7.34 4.01
C GLU A 19 9.89 -6.07 4.85
N PHE A 20 8.98 -5.10 4.74
CA PHE A 20 8.98 -3.89 5.55
C PHE A 20 8.87 -4.18 7.05
N ARG A 21 7.95 -5.07 7.46
CA ARG A 21 7.83 -5.48 8.88
C ARG A 21 9.08 -6.16 9.43
N ARG A 22 9.82 -6.89 8.59
CA ARG A 22 11.10 -7.53 8.98
C ARG A 22 12.26 -6.54 9.03
N GLN A 23 12.29 -5.61 8.09
CA GLN A 23 13.35 -4.61 7.95
C GLN A 23 12.73 -3.24 7.69
N PRO A 24 12.34 -2.54 8.77
CA PRO A 24 11.74 -1.21 8.67
C PRO A 24 12.78 -0.24 8.13
N GLY A 25 12.53 0.30 6.94
CA GLY A 25 13.43 1.21 6.26
C GLY A 25 12.72 1.95 5.13
N PRO A 26 13.20 3.15 4.76
CA PRO A 26 12.52 4.00 3.78
C PRO A 26 12.38 3.32 2.41
N GLU A 27 13.36 2.50 2.00
CA GLU A 27 13.27 1.75 0.74
C GLU A 27 12.14 0.71 0.76
N ASN A 28 12.03 -0.06 1.85
CA ASN A 28 10.97 -1.06 1.98
C ASN A 28 9.60 -0.42 2.17
N ALA A 29 9.53 0.69 2.91
CA ALA A 29 8.30 1.47 3.04
C ALA A 29 7.84 2.05 1.69
N GLN A 30 8.78 2.55 0.88
CA GLN A 30 8.50 3.03 -0.47
C GLN A 30 7.95 1.92 -1.36
N ARG A 31 8.49 0.71 -1.28
CA ARG A 31 7.98 -0.45 -2.03
C ARG A 31 6.54 -0.80 -1.64
N VAL A 32 6.19 -0.76 -0.35
CA VAL A 32 4.79 -0.97 0.10
C VAL A 32 3.87 0.09 -0.49
N VAL A 33 4.25 1.37 -0.38
CA VAL A 33 3.49 2.50 -0.93
C VAL A 33 3.33 2.38 -2.44
N ASP A 34 4.37 1.95 -3.15
CA ASP A 34 4.35 1.81 -4.60
C ASP A 34 3.47 0.66 -5.06
N CYS A 35 3.48 -0.47 -4.34
CA CYS A 35 2.63 -1.61 -4.64
C CYS A 35 1.16 -1.32 -4.37
N TYR A 36 0.80 -0.49 -3.37
CA TYR A 36 -0.59 -0.28 -2.97
C TYR A 36 -1.45 0.42 -4.04
N THR A 37 -2.48 -0.28 -4.52
CA THR A 37 -3.40 0.21 -5.56
C THR A 37 -4.74 0.72 -5.02
N GLY A 38 -5.08 0.39 -3.76
CA GLY A 38 -6.36 0.72 -3.14
C GLY A 38 -7.57 -0.02 -3.71
N ARG A 39 -7.38 -1.03 -4.57
CA ARG A 39 -8.47 -1.77 -5.23
C ARG A 39 -8.39 -3.30 -5.10
N TYR A 40 -7.76 -3.80 -4.03
CA TYR A 40 -7.59 -5.23 -3.86
C TYR A 40 -8.92 -5.89 -3.55
N LEU A 41 -9.26 -6.93 -4.31
CA LEU A 41 -10.45 -7.75 -4.05
C LEU A 41 -11.76 -6.94 -4.05
N ASP A 42 -11.81 -5.77 -4.69
CA ASP A 42 -12.99 -4.89 -4.71
C ASP A 42 -14.24 -5.57 -5.30
N ASP A 43 -14.04 -6.52 -6.22
CA ASP A 43 -15.12 -7.28 -6.85
C ASP A 43 -15.65 -8.44 -5.98
N LEU A 44 -15.12 -8.63 -4.77
CA LEU A 44 -15.42 -9.78 -3.93
C LEU A 44 -16.12 -9.42 -2.62
N GLU A 45 -17.41 -9.74 -2.54
CA GLU A 45 -18.27 -9.50 -1.37
C GLU A 45 -18.13 -10.59 -0.29
N ALA A 46 -16.91 -10.96 0.07
CA ALA A 46 -16.65 -11.94 1.12
C ALA A 46 -16.02 -11.27 2.35
N LEU A 47 -16.41 -11.72 3.56
CA LEU A 47 -15.85 -11.17 4.80
C LEU A 47 -14.31 -11.28 4.87
N TRP A 48 -13.76 -12.38 4.32
CA TRP A 48 -12.31 -12.54 4.25
C TRP A 48 -11.65 -11.55 3.30
N ALA A 49 -12.34 -11.14 2.23
CA ALA A 49 -11.86 -10.15 1.27
C ALA A 49 -11.80 -8.77 1.93
N GLU A 50 -12.83 -8.42 2.69
CA GLU A 50 -12.84 -7.18 3.48
C GLU A 50 -11.73 -7.15 4.52
N SER A 51 -11.54 -8.26 5.25
CA SER A 51 -10.44 -8.39 6.21
C SER A 51 -9.06 -8.22 5.54
N ALA A 52 -8.88 -8.79 4.35
CA ALA A 52 -7.65 -8.66 3.57
C ALA A 52 -7.43 -7.23 3.06
N ARG A 53 -8.49 -6.51 2.66
CA ARG A 53 -8.43 -5.10 2.25
C ARG A 53 -7.97 -4.20 3.38
N LEU A 54 -8.54 -4.37 4.56
CA LEU A 54 -8.14 -3.63 5.76
C LEU A 54 -6.67 -3.89 6.11
N GLN A 55 -6.20 -5.13 6.04
CA GLN A 55 -4.78 -5.45 6.27
C GLN A 55 -3.84 -4.80 5.25
N CYS A 56 -4.27 -4.69 3.99
CA CYS A 56 -3.51 -3.99 2.95
C CYS A 56 -3.44 -2.49 3.24
N GLU A 57 -4.56 -1.89 3.65
CA GLU A 57 -4.64 -0.48 4.01
C GLU A 57 -3.79 -0.16 5.25
N ASP A 58 -3.88 -0.97 6.30
CA ASP A 58 -3.06 -0.82 7.51
C ASP A 58 -1.55 -0.84 7.19
N GLY A 59 -1.11 -1.82 6.38
CA GLY A 59 0.29 -1.91 5.97
C GLY A 59 0.75 -0.72 5.11
N PHE A 60 -0.14 -0.22 4.24
CA PHE A 60 0.11 0.98 3.46
C PHE A 60 0.24 2.23 4.35
N LEU A 61 -0.67 2.41 5.31
CA LEU A 61 -0.64 3.56 6.22
C LEU A 61 0.61 3.53 7.11
N GLU A 62 1.00 2.38 7.63
CA GLU A 62 2.22 2.21 8.43
C GLU A 62 3.48 2.59 7.62
N ALA A 63 3.56 2.15 6.35
CA ALA A 63 4.66 2.49 5.47
C ALA A 63 4.67 3.98 5.07
N ALA A 64 3.49 4.56 4.81
CA ALA A 64 3.36 5.98 4.49
C ALA A 64 3.79 6.86 5.66
N ASP A 65 3.41 6.52 6.89
CA ASP A 65 3.83 7.24 8.10
C ASP A 65 5.36 7.17 8.29
N ALA A 66 5.95 5.99 8.11
CA ALA A 66 7.41 5.83 8.19
C ALA A 66 8.16 6.70 7.15
N LEU A 67 7.62 6.80 5.92
CA LEU A 67 8.18 7.68 4.89
C LEU A 67 7.99 9.16 5.21
N LEU A 68 6.82 9.56 5.70
CA LEU A 68 6.56 10.95 6.07
C LEU A 68 7.50 11.40 7.19
N GLU A 69 7.74 10.53 8.18
CA GLU A 69 8.73 10.80 9.22
C GLU A 69 10.14 10.91 8.64
N ASN A 70 10.52 9.99 7.74
CA ASN A 70 11.81 10.04 7.08
C ASN A 70 12.01 11.35 6.30
N TYR A 71 11.04 11.74 5.46
CA TYR A 71 11.09 12.98 4.68
C TYR A 71 11.07 14.24 5.54
N ARG A 72 10.36 14.20 6.68
CA ARG A 72 10.41 15.30 7.66
C ARG A 72 11.82 15.45 8.22
N ASN A 73 12.49 14.35 8.54
CA ASN A 73 13.83 14.35 9.12
C ASN A 73 14.92 14.72 8.09
N SER A 74 14.74 14.36 6.82
CA SER A 74 15.65 14.70 5.70
C SER A 74 15.38 16.08 5.08
N GLY A 75 14.26 16.72 5.41
CA GLY A 75 13.85 18.01 4.84
C GLY A 75 13.23 17.92 3.44
N GLU A 76 12.87 16.72 2.98
CA GLU A 76 12.33 16.44 1.64
C GLU A 76 10.83 16.76 1.52
N ARG A 77 10.46 18.02 1.77
CA ARG A 77 9.06 18.48 1.80
C ARG A 77 8.27 18.20 0.51
N ALA A 78 8.93 18.24 -0.65
CA ALA A 78 8.29 17.93 -1.93
C ALA A 78 7.80 16.47 -1.98
N LYS A 79 8.65 15.51 -1.60
CA LYS A 79 8.30 14.09 -1.55
C LYS A 79 7.17 13.82 -0.56
N ALA A 80 7.19 14.49 0.60
CA ALA A 80 6.10 14.39 1.56
C ALA A 80 4.77 14.91 1.00
N MET A 81 4.76 16.04 0.27
CA MET A 81 3.55 16.55 -0.37
C MET A 81 3.02 15.63 -1.46
N ASP A 82 3.90 15.05 -2.28
CA ASP A 82 3.50 14.13 -3.34
C ASP A 82 2.94 12.82 -2.75
N LEU A 83 3.53 12.31 -1.67
CA LEU A 83 2.99 11.17 -0.93
C LEU A 83 1.59 11.46 -0.37
N LEU A 84 1.38 12.59 0.30
CA LEU A 84 0.07 12.98 0.82
C LEU A 84 -0.98 13.13 -0.30
N ARG A 85 -0.59 13.69 -1.45
CA ARG A 85 -1.47 13.79 -2.62
C ARG A 85 -1.87 12.40 -3.11
N ARG A 86 -0.92 11.45 -3.16
CA ARG A 86 -1.19 10.06 -3.54
C ARG A 86 -2.15 9.39 -2.57
N CYS A 87 -1.95 9.52 -1.25
CA CYS A 87 -2.86 8.97 -0.25
C CYS A 87 -4.30 9.49 -0.44
N THR A 88 -4.45 10.80 -0.68
CA THR A 88 -5.76 11.43 -0.91
C THR A 88 -6.43 10.91 -2.19
N GLY A 89 -5.65 10.66 -3.24
CA GLY A 89 -6.16 10.12 -4.50
C GLY A 89 -6.68 8.68 -4.38
N LEU A 90 -6.07 7.88 -3.52
CA LEU A 90 -6.49 6.49 -3.25
C LEU A 90 -7.80 6.43 -2.45
N SER A 91 -7.97 7.29 -1.43
CA SER A 91 -9.20 7.36 -0.63
C SER A 91 -10.43 7.77 -1.48
N TYR A 92 -10.24 8.53 -2.56
CA TYR A 92 -11.34 8.97 -3.43
C TYR A 92 -11.90 7.84 -4.32
N HIS A 93 -11.20 6.71 -4.44
CA HIS A 93 -11.63 5.59 -5.28
C HIS A 93 -12.45 4.51 -4.55
N GLY A 94 -12.35 4.41 -3.23
CA GLY A 94 -13.18 3.49 -2.43
C GLY A 94 -14.66 3.88 -2.32
N HIS A 95 -15.03 5.08 -2.78
CA HIS A 95 -16.37 5.66 -2.55
C HIS A 95 -17.26 5.74 -3.80
N ARG A 96 -16.92 5.05 -4.89
CA ARG A 96 -17.83 4.89 -6.04
C ARG A 96 -18.65 3.61 -5.89
N TYR A 97 -19.64 3.64 -5.00
CA TYR A 97 -20.85 2.85 -5.22
C TYR A 97 -21.65 3.59 -6.29
N ASP A 98 -21.46 3.24 -7.56
CA ASP A 98 -22.41 3.63 -8.60
C ASP A 98 -23.75 2.98 -8.24
N THR A 99 -24.75 3.82 -8.03
CA THR A 99 -26.09 3.48 -7.53
C THR A 99 -26.98 2.94 -8.64
#